data_AF-A0A2H0N364-F1
#
_entry.id   AF-A0A2H0N364-F1
#
_cell.length_a   1.000
_cell.length_b   1.000
_cell.length_c   1.000
_cell.angle_alpha   90.00
_cell.angle_beta   90.00
_cell.angle_gamma   90.00
#
_symmetry.space_group_name_H-M   'P 1'
#
loop_
_entity.id
_entity.type
_entity.pdbx_description
1 polymer ?
#
loop_
_entity_poly.entity_id
_entity_poly.type
_entity_poly.pdbx_seq_one_letter_code
_entity_poly.pdbx_strand_id
1 'polypeptide(L)'
;MKKTSSIILFKQKQIRRHWDEEKELWYFSIIDVIEILTDSTIPKRYWSDLKIKLQKEGSEVYEKIVHLKFVATEGKKYATDCFSTEDLLRVIQSIPSPSDKKHDKNNDTFLIAE
;
A
#
# COMPACT_ATOMS: atom_id res chain seq x y z
N MET A 1 -23.28 3.79 -14.57
CA MET A 1 -22.51 5.04 -14.33
C MET A 1 -21.03 4.69 -14.34
N LYS A 2 -20.21 5.31 -15.20
CA LYS A 2 -18.76 5.07 -15.21
C LYS A 2 -18.16 5.73 -13.95
N LYS A 3 -17.80 4.94 -12.94
CA LYS A 3 -16.96 5.42 -11.83
C LYS A 3 -15.61 5.79 -12.44
N THR A 4 -15.38 7.08 -12.69
CA THR A 4 -14.09 7.61 -13.13
C THR A 4 -13.07 7.22 -12.08
N SER A 5 -12.15 6.32 -12.43
CA SER A 5 -11.09 5.88 -11.53
C SER A 5 -10.16 7.07 -11.26
N SER A 6 -10.43 7.83 -10.19
CA SER A 6 -9.55 8.90 -9.77
C SER A 6 -8.20 8.28 -9.43
N ILE A 7 -7.17 8.55 -10.23
CA ILE A 7 -5.81 8.14 -9.91
C ILE A 7 -5.38 8.95 -8.69
N ILE A 8 -5.05 8.26 -7.61
CA ILE A 8 -4.41 8.88 -6.44
C ILE A 8 -2.92 8.84 -6.72
N LEU A 9 -2.32 10.01 -6.95
CA LEU A 9 -0.90 10.17 -7.23
C LEU A 9 -0.23 10.67 -5.95
N PHE A 10 0.70 9.89 -5.39
CA PHE A 10 1.49 10.27 -4.21
C PHE A 10 2.97 10.15 -4.55
N LYS A 11 3.75 11.22 -4.34
CA LYS A 11 5.17 11.32 -4.78
C LYS A 11 5.41 10.91 -6.25
N GLN A 12 4.50 11.28 -7.17
CA GLN A 12 4.54 10.87 -8.59
C GLN A 12 4.39 9.35 -8.84
N LYS A 13 4.08 8.56 -7.82
CA LYS A 13 3.77 7.12 -7.93
C LYS A 13 2.27 6.89 -7.78
N GLN A 14 1.73 5.97 -8.55
CA GLN A 14 0.31 5.59 -8.48
C GLN A 14 0.15 4.40 -7.53
N ILE A 15 -0.85 4.47 -6.65
CA ILE A 15 -1.27 3.33 -5.84
C ILE A 15 -2.35 2.57 -6.61
N ARG A 16 -2.10 1.30 -6.94
CA ARG A 16 -3.12 0.44 -7.54
C ARG A 16 -4.17 0.12 -6.49
N ARG A 17 -5.44 0.37 -6.86
CA ARG A 17 -6.61 0.13 -6.01
C ARG A 17 -7.72 -0.62 -6.75
N HIS A 18 -8.54 -1.32 -6.00
CA HIS A 18 -9.69 -2.06 -6.49
C HIS A 18 -10.89 -1.80 -5.59
N TRP A 19 -12.04 -1.54 -6.20
CA TRP A 19 -13.32 -1.43 -5.50
C TRP A 19 -13.98 -2.81 -5.48
N ASP A 20 -14.29 -3.31 -4.29
CA ASP A 20 -15.07 -4.52 -4.08
C ASP A 20 -16.54 -4.13 -3.90
N GLU A 21 -17.41 -4.54 -4.82
CA GLU A 21 -18.84 -4.20 -4.81
C GLU A 21 -19.63 -4.98 -3.76
N GLU A 22 -19.18 -6.17 -3.35
CA GLU A 22 -19.89 -7.01 -2.38
C GLU A 22 -19.67 -6.51 -0.95
N LYS A 23 -18.45 -6.05 -0.66
CA LYS A 23 -18.07 -5.52 0.66
C LYS A 23 -18.18 -4.00 0.76
N GLU A 24 -18.36 -3.32 -0.36
CA GLU A 24 -18.33 -1.87 -0.47
C GLU A 24 -17.04 -1.25 0.09
N LEU A 25 -15.90 -1.90 -0.19
CA LEU A 25 -14.58 -1.49 0.32
C LEU A 25 -13.57 -1.24 -0.80
N TRP A 26 -12.65 -0.32 -0.52
CA TRP A 26 -11.45 -0.14 -1.34
C TRP A 26 -10.31 -1.03 -0.83
N TYR A 27 -9.71 -1.76 -1.76
CA TYR A 27 -8.49 -2.51 -1.57
C TYR A 27 -7.31 -1.84 -2.25
N PHE A 28 -6.16 -1.83 -1.59
CA PHE A 28 -4.95 -1.16 -2.07
C PHE A 28 -3.77 -2.11 -2.09
N SER A 29 -2.89 -1.97 -3.09
CA SER A 29 -1.65 -2.76 -3.18
C SER A 29 -0.66 -2.38 -2.07
N ILE A 30 -0.25 -3.36 -1.26
CA ILE A 30 0.74 -3.11 -0.21
C ILE A 30 2.14 -2.79 -0.75
N ILE A 31 2.49 -3.37 -1.90
CA ILE A 31 3.79 -3.15 -2.56
C ILE A 31 3.93 -1.68 -2.97
N ASP A 32 2.88 -1.10 -3.57
CA ASP A 32 2.90 0.29 -4.03
C ASP A 32 2.98 1.25 -2.83
N VAL A 33 2.25 0.93 -1.75
CA VAL A 33 2.28 1.70 -0.50
C VAL A 33 3.67 1.66 0.14
N ILE A 34 4.28 0.48 0.26
CA ILE A 34 5.64 0.34 0.78
C ILE A 34 6.63 1.12 -0.07
N GLU A 35 6.54 1.01 -1.40
CA GLU A 35 7.41 1.74 -2.31
C GLU A 35 7.34 3.24 -2.10
N ILE A 36 6.13 3.78 -1.88
CA ILE A 36 5.90 5.21 -1.65
C ILE A 36 6.40 5.68 -0.28
N LEU A 37 6.12 4.90 0.75
CA LEU A 37 6.44 5.29 2.13
C LEU A 37 7.93 5.13 2.42
N THR A 38 8.58 4.14 1.82
CA THR A 38 9.99 3.79 2.11
C THR A 38 10.97 4.25 1.03
N ASP A 39 10.47 4.67 -0.14
CA ASP A 39 11.28 4.91 -1.35
C ASP A 39 12.20 3.72 -1.72
N SER A 40 11.82 2.51 -1.29
CA SER A 40 12.59 1.29 -1.53
C SER A 40 12.61 0.93 -3.00
N THR A 41 13.80 0.58 -3.52
CA THR A 41 13.97 0.04 -4.88
C THR A 41 13.56 -1.44 -4.98
N ILE A 42 13.32 -2.10 -3.85
CA ILE A 42 12.96 -3.53 -3.74
C ILE A 42 11.75 -3.74 -2.79
N PRO A 43 10.61 -3.09 -3.05
CA PRO A 43 9.45 -3.08 -2.13
C PRO A 43 8.86 -4.48 -1.87
N LYS A 44 8.97 -5.40 -2.83
CA LYS A 44 8.57 -6.81 -2.65
C LYS A 44 9.38 -7.52 -1.58
N ARG A 45 10.70 -7.32 -1.55
CA ARG A 45 11.57 -7.92 -0.53
C ARG A 45 11.28 -7.30 0.83
N TYR A 46 11.13 -5.99 0.88
CA TYR A 46 10.73 -5.27 2.09
C TYR A 46 9.42 -5.84 2.66
N TRP A 47 8.42 -6.06 1.80
CA TRP A 47 7.15 -6.65 2.23
C TRP A 47 7.31 -8.06 2.80
N SER A 48 8.12 -8.91 2.16
CA SER A 48 8.42 -10.25 2.68
C SER A 48 9.04 -10.20 4.07
N ASP A 49 10.01 -9.29 4.29
CA ASP A 49 10.67 -9.11 5.58
C ASP A 49 9.69 -8.58 6.65
N LEU A 50 8.83 -7.62 6.27
CA LEU A 50 7.79 -7.09 7.15
C LEU A 50 6.76 -8.15 7.52
N LYS A 51 6.35 -9.01 6.58
CA LYS A 51 5.45 -10.14 6.86
C LYS A 51 6.02 -11.08 7.91
N ILE A 52 7.30 -11.42 7.79
CA ILE A 52 7.99 -12.28 8.76
C ILE A 52 8.02 -11.62 10.14
N LYS A 53 8.28 -10.31 10.20
CA LYS A 53 8.27 -9.54 11.45
C LYS A 53 6.88 -9.55 12.09
N LEU A 54 5.84 -9.19 11.34
CA LEU A 54 4.45 -9.17 11.80
C LEU A 54 4.00 -10.54 12.32
N GLN A 55 4.39 -11.62 11.63
CA GLN A 55 4.08 -12.97 12.07
C GLN A 55 4.76 -13.32 13.40
N LYS A 56 6.01 -12.90 13.61
CA LYS A 56 6.72 -13.10 14.89
C LYS A 56 6.11 -12.31 16.04
N GLU A 57 5.53 -11.14 15.74
CA GLU A 57 4.85 -10.27 16.71
C GLU A 57 3.42 -10.73 17.01
N GLY A 58 2.93 -11.79 16.35
CA GLY A 58 1.57 -12.31 16.54
C GLY A 58 0.49 -11.44 15.89
N SER A 59 0.84 -10.67 14.85
CA SER A 59 -0.10 -9.82 14.14
C SER A 59 -1.08 -10.63 13.29
N GLU A 60 -2.38 -10.35 13.44
CA GLU A 60 -3.46 -10.96 12.66
C GLU A 60 -3.58 -10.37 11.23
N VAL A 61 -2.76 -9.38 10.88
CA VAL A 61 -2.75 -8.73 9.55
C VAL A 61 -2.58 -9.75 8.43
N TYR A 62 -1.84 -10.83 8.66
CA TYR A 62 -1.63 -11.87 7.66
C TYR A 62 -2.94 -12.51 7.18
N GLU A 63 -3.92 -12.69 8.08
CA GLU A 63 -5.21 -13.29 7.77
C GLU A 63 -6.13 -12.35 6.96
N LYS A 64 -5.79 -11.06 6.93
CA LYS A 64 -6.57 -10.02 6.23
C LYS A 64 -6.08 -9.76 4.80
N ILE A 65 -5.03 -10.47 4.36
CA ILE A 65 -4.49 -10.31 3.00
C ILE A 65 -5.50 -10.79 1.96
N VAL A 66 -5.86 -9.89 1.05
CA VAL A 66 -6.65 -10.22 -0.16
C VAL A 66 -5.73 -10.20 -1.37
N HIS A 67 -5.74 -11.29 -2.16
CA HIS A 67 -4.91 -11.41 -3.35
C HIS A 67 -5.68 -10.93 -4.58
N LEU A 68 -5.34 -9.74 -5.08
CA LEU A 68 -5.96 -9.16 -6.27
C LEU A 68 -4.99 -9.17 -7.45
N LYS A 69 -5.53 -9.37 -8.66
CA LYS A 69 -4.75 -9.40 -9.89
C LYS A 69 -4.68 -8.01 -10.50
N PHE A 70 -3.49 -7.42 -10.51
CA PHE A 70 -3.24 -6.15 -11.20
C PHE A 70 -2.42 -6.35 -12.46
N VAL A 71 -2.68 -5.50 -13.46
CA VAL A 71 -1.86 -5.42 -14.68
C VAL A 71 -0.53 -4.77 -14.33
N ALA A 72 0.57 -5.45 -14.67
CA ALA A 72 1.91 -4.90 -14.60
C ALA A 72 2.26 -4.13 -15.87
N THR A 73 3.39 -3.42 -15.87
CA THR A 73 3.90 -2.64 -17.01
C THR A 73 4.02 -3.47 -18.29
N GLU A 74 4.32 -4.77 -18.17
CA GLU A 74 4.42 -5.70 -19.32
C GLU A 74 3.05 -6.27 -19.78
N GLY A 75 1.93 -5.73 -19.29
CA GLY A 75 0.58 -6.19 -19.63
C GLY A 75 0.13 -7.50 -18.94
N LYS A 76 1.05 -8.22 -18.30
CA LYS A 76 0.74 -9.44 -17.52
C LYS A 76 0.06 -9.10 -16.20
N LYS A 77 -0.91 -9.93 -15.81
CA LYS A 77 -1.60 -9.79 -14.52
C LYS A 77 -0.91 -10.63 -13.44
N TYR A 78 -0.57 -10.01 -12.32
CA TYR A 78 0.03 -10.70 -11.17
C TYR A 78 -0.83 -10.54 -9.93
N ALA A 79 -0.97 -11.63 -9.18
CA ALA A 79 -1.54 -11.59 -7.84
C ALA A 79 -0.65 -10.71 -6.94
N THR A 80 -1.29 -9.79 -6.25
CA THR A 80 -0.65 -8.81 -5.38
C THR A 80 -1.41 -8.79 -4.06
N ASP A 81 -0.68 -8.82 -2.96
CA ASP A 81 -1.23 -8.70 -1.62
C ASP A 81 -1.87 -7.30 -1.48
N CYS A 82 -3.14 -7.28 -1.08
CA CYS A 82 -3.93 -6.07 -0.92
C CYS A 82 -4.62 -6.06 0.43
N PHE A 83 -4.87 -4.85 0.92
CA PHE A 83 -5.55 -4.62 2.18
C PHE A 83 -6.69 -3.62 2.01
N SER A 84 -7.72 -3.76 2.83
CA SER A 84 -8.72 -2.71 3.03
C SER A 84 -8.05 -1.46 3.60
N THR A 85 -8.72 -0.31 3.55
CA THR A 85 -8.20 0.93 4.16
C THR A 85 -7.78 0.72 5.63
N GLU A 86 -8.62 0.06 6.43
CA GLU A 86 -8.37 -0.14 7.86
C GLU A 86 -7.19 -1.07 8.13
N ASP A 87 -7.15 -2.21 7.44
CA ASP A 87 -6.06 -3.18 7.59
C ASP A 87 -4.74 -2.58 7.10
N LEU A 88 -4.79 -1.81 6.01
CA LEU A 88 -3.62 -1.13 5.47
C LEU A 88 -3.02 -0.15 6.48
N LEU A 89 -3.84 0.64 7.17
CA LEU A 89 -3.36 1.57 8.19
C LEU A 89 -2.63 0.86 9.33
N ARG A 90 -3.09 -0.34 9.73
CA ARG A 90 -2.39 -1.17 10.73
C ARG A 90 -1.03 -1.64 10.24
N VAL A 91 -0.94 -2.03 8.96
CA VAL A 91 0.34 -2.41 8.34
C VAL A 91 1.29 -1.22 8.29
N ILE A 92 0.79 -0.07 7.87
CA ILE A 92 1.57 1.18 7.77
C ILE A 92 2.15 1.59 9.12
N GLN A 93 1.39 1.44 10.22
CA GLN A 93 1.91 1.72 11.57
C GLN A 93 3.11 0.85 11.95
N SER A 94 3.27 -0.32 11.33
CA SER A 94 4.40 -1.22 11.56
C SER A 94 5.60 -0.92 10.66
N ILE A 95 5.41 -0.08 9.65
CA ILE A 95 6.50 0.47 8.81
C ILE A 95 7.11 1.63 9.60
N PRO A 96 8.40 1.56 9.98
CA PRO A 96 9.05 2.68 10.64
C PRO A 96 8.92 3.92 9.75
N SER A 97 8.38 5.01 10.32
CA SER A 97 8.26 6.30 9.63
C SER A 97 9.62 6.67 9.02
N PRO A 98 9.69 7.23 7.79
CA PRO A 98 10.93 7.71 7.18
C PRO A 98 11.56 8.92 7.90
N SER A 99 11.18 9.18 9.15
CA SER A 99 11.79 10.14 10.07
C SER A 99 13.17 9.66 10.50
N ASP A 100 14.14 9.64 9.58
CA ASP A 100 15.55 10.01 9.83
C ASP A 100 16.50 9.83 8.63
N LYS A 101 15.99 9.69 7.40
CA LYS A 101 16.87 9.68 6.22
C LYS A 101 16.37 10.56 5.09
N LYS A 102 16.10 11.83 5.40
CA LYS A 102 16.41 13.02 4.60
C LYS A 102 15.76 14.23 5.25
N HIS A 103 16.60 15.03 5.91
CA HIS A 103 16.32 16.41 6.24
C HIS A 103 16.22 17.19 4.93
N ASP A 104 15.03 17.27 4.33
CA ASP A 104 14.72 18.30 3.35
C ASP A 104 13.54 19.10 3.89
N LYS A 105 13.88 20.29 4.39
CA LYS A 105 12.93 21.29 4.83
C LYS A 105 12.29 21.83 3.57
N ASN A 106 11.10 21.35 3.21
CA ASN A 106 10.06 22.11 2.51
C ASN A 106 8.94 21.14 2.11
N ASN A 107 7.71 21.49 2.51
CA ASN A 107 6.45 20.94 2.03
C ASN A 107 5.85 19.73 2.78
N ASP A 108 5.62 19.90 4.07
CA ASP A 108 4.58 19.18 4.80
C ASP A 108 3.21 19.76 4.42
N THR A 109 2.47 19.06 3.57
CA THR A 109 1.02 19.30 3.44
C THR A 109 0.32 17.95 3.44
N PHE A 110 0.08 17.45 4.65
CA PHE A 110 -0.91 16.42 4.90
C PHE A 110 -2.29 17.06 4.70
N LEU A 111 -2.95 16.77 3.57
CA LEU A 111 -4.39 16.91 3.43
C LEU A 111 -4.95 15.50 3.24
N ILE A 112 -5.37 14.90 4.35
CA ILE A 112 -6.43 13.92 4.33
C ILE A 112 -7.70 14.75 4.15
N ALA A 113 -8.15 14.91 2.91
CA ALA A 113 -9.46 15.46 2.62
C ALA A 113 -10.48 14.32 2.76
N GLU A 114 -11.41 14.56 3.68
CA GLU A 114 -12.67 13.88 4.06
C GLU A 114 -13.05 12.58 3.33
#